data_AF-A0A7S4HNH6-F1
#
_entry.id   AF-A0A7S4HNH6-F1
#
_cell.length_a   1.000
_cell.length_b   1.000
_cell.length_c   1.000
_cell.angle_alpha   90.00
_cell.angle_beta   90.00
_cell.angle_gamma   90.00
#
_symmetry.space_group_name_H-M   'P 1'
#
loop_
_entity.id
_entity.type
_entity.pdbx_description
1 polymer ?
#
loop_
_entity_poly.entity_id
_entity_poly.type
_entity_poly.pdbx_seq_one_letter_code
_entity_poly.pdbx_strand_id
1 'polypeptide(L)'
;RELFRLARDGGVDILQPTGASQDYPSLQSWPGHGHLLGLREVGFIEIGHPIFKTTFLRSFLSEYDDSVIGDWGVDIWFSHKCATTAGCRMAVADNVTVSNPVLRGNGRREIASAEGFDTFERTWLEYAARHGLPARPPRSAYWQPSTWTRAFLNVFAAGCLAYLCKYIYIEVVKKRGLTNIRPHKKHNR
;
A
#
# COMPACT_ATOMS: atom_id res chain seq x y z
N ARG A 1 -23.52 12.64 -4.60
CA ARG A 1 -24.10 13.41 -3.47
C ARG A 1 -23.75 12.79 -2.13
N GLU A 2 -23.87 11.47 -1.97
CA GLU A 2 -23.55 10.79 -0.72
C GLU A 2 -22.08 10.95 -0.26
N LEU A 3 -21.10 10.78 -1.15
CA LEU A 3 -19.69 10.99 -0.78
C LEU A 3 -19.39 12.39 -0.26
N PHE A 4 -19.96 13.44 -0.87
CA PHE A 4 -19.81 14.82 -0.36
C PHE A 4 -20.44 15.00 1.02
N ARG A 5 -21.58 14.34 1.27
CA ARG A 5 -22.23 14.32 2.58
C ARG A 5 -21.32 13.64 3.62
N LEU A 6 -20.79 12.46 3.30
CA LEU A 6 -19.85 11.73 4.15
C LEU A 6 -18.58 12.53 4.43
N ALA A 7 -17.99 13.18 3.42
CA ALA A 7 -16.79 13.99 3.59
C ALA A 7 -17.02 15.14 4.58
N ARG A 8 -18.15 15.84 4.43
CA ARG A 8 -18.54 16.95 5.30
C ARG A 8 -18.87 16.48 6.71
N ASP A 9 -19.75 15.49 6.84
CA ASP A 9 -20.25 15.00 8.13
C ASP A 9 -19.13 14.28 8.91
N GLY A 10 -18.22 13.60 8.21
CA GLY A 10 -17.04 12.96 8.77
C GLY A 10 -15.90 13.93 9.10
N GLY A 11 -15.95 15.18 8.62
CA GLY A 11 -14.92 16.19 8.85
C GLY A 11 -13.55 15.76 8.32
N VAL A 12 -13.51 15.23 7.09
CA VAL A 12 -12.27 14.80 6.42
C VAL A 12 -11.88 15.78 5.32
N ASP A 13 -10.58 15.95 5.11
CA ASP A 13 -10.03 16.86 4.11
C ASP A 13 -9.82 16.16 2.76
N ILE A 14 -9.60 14.84 2.78
CA ILE A 14 -9.52 14.00 1.59
C ILE A 14 -10.35 12.74 1.84
N LEU A 15 -11.31 12.46 0.96
CA LEU A 15 -12.15 11.27 1.01
C LEU A 15 -12.07 10.53 -0.31
N GLN A 16 -11.83 9.22 -0.29
CA GLN A 16 -11.97 8.37 -1.47
C GLN A 16 -13.01 7.27 -1.21
N PRO A 17 -13.92 6.97 -2.14
CA PRO A 17 -14.68 5.71 -2.10
C PRO A 17 -13.74 4.50 -2.12
N THR A 18 -14.14 3.40 -1.48
CA THR A 18 -13.45 2.12 -1.67
C THR A 18 -13.31 1.75 -3.13
N GLY A 19 -12.13 1.24 -3.47
CA GLY A 19 -11.81 0.66 -4.76
C GLY A 19 -12.37 -0.74 -4.93
N ALA A 20 -12.66 -1.11 -6.18
CA ALA A 20 -12.73 -2.52 -6.57
C ALA A 20 -11.34 -3.18 -6.42
N SER A 21 -11.28 -4.50 -6.51
CA SER A 21 -10.10 -5.34 -6.18
C SER A 21 -8.77 -5.05 -6.89
N GLN A 22 -8.72 -4.06 -7.79
CA GLN A 22 -7.52 -3.64 -8.52
C GLN A 22 -6.77 -2.48 -7.85
N ASP A 23 -7.37 -1.81 -6.86
CA ASP A 23 -6.75 -0.68 -6.16
C ASP A 23 -5.81 -1.17 -5.04
N TYR A 24 -5.02 -0.25 -4.46
CA TYR A 24 -4.14 -0.57 -3.32
C TYR A 24 -4.92 -1.31 -2.22
N PRO A 25 -4.30 -2.30 -1.54
CA PRO A 25 -4.97 -3.08 -0.48
C PRO A 25 -5.57 -2.24 0.65
N SER A 26 -4.97 -1.07 0.92
CA SER A 26 -5.46 -0.08 1.90
C SER A 26 -6.76 0.60 1.46
N LEU A 27 -7.12 0.55 0.19
CA LEU A 27 -8.29 1.18 -0.43
C LEU A 27 -9.39 0.18 -0.76
N GLN A 28 -9.16 -1.12 -0.57
CA GLN A 28 -10.16 -2.17 -0.79
C GLN A 28 -11.13 -2.22 0.38
N SER A 29 -12.38 -2.61 0.11
CA SER A 29 -13.40 -2.81 1.15
C SER A 29 -13.11 -4.07 1.94
N TRP A 30 -13.13 -3.99 3.26
CA TRP A 30 -12.99 -5.14 4.16
C TRP A 30 -14.29 -5.37 4.93
N PRO A 31 -14.98 -6.51 4.73
CA PRO A 31 -16.16 -6.84 5.51
C PRO A 31 -15.81 -6.88 7.00
N GLY A 32 -16.55 -6.16 7.84
CA GLY A 32 -16.48 -6.28 9.30
C GLY A 32 -15.68 -5.19 10.04
N HIS A 33 -15.12 -4.20 9.34
CA HIS A 33 -14.59 -3.01 10.00
C HIS A 33 -15.74 -2.02 10.29
N GLY A 34 -16.36 -2.18 11.47
CA GLY A 34 -17.45 -1.33 11.96
C GLY A 34 -17.01 0.09 12.28
N HIS A 35 -16.72 0.89 11.27
CA HIS A 35 -16.39 2.30 11.43
C HIS A 35 -17.65 3.16 11.54
N LEU A 36 -17.59 4.19 12.39
CA LEU A 36 -18.61 5.23 12.47
C LEU A 36 -18.79 5.84 11.07
N LEU A 37 -20.04 5.85 10.58
CA LEU A 37 -20.43 6.35 9.25
C LEU A 37 -19.85 5.58 8.04
N GLY A 38 -19.18 4.45 8.25
CA GLY A 38 -18.50 3.72 7.17
C GLY A 38 -17.24 4.41 6.65
N LEU A 39 -16.58 5.23 7.48
CA LEU A 39 -15.36 5.94 7.14
C LEU A 39 -14.14 5.35 7.85
N ARG A 40 -13.11 4.97 7.10
CA ARG A 40 -11.85 4.43 7.62
C ARG A 40 -10.71 5.40 7.37
N GLU A 41 -10.07 5.87 8.44
CA GLU A 41 -8.89 6.73 8.29
C GLU A 41 -7.72 5.96 7.67
N VAL A 42 -7.01 6.63 6.76
CA VAL A 42 -5.88 6.06 6.02
C VAL A 42 -4.74 7.06 5.97
N GLY A 43 -3.51 6.55 5.82
CA GLY A 43 -2.32 7.41 5.66
C GLY A 43 -2.01 7.75 4.19
N PHE A 44 -2.81 7.24 3.24
CA PHE A 44 -2.57 7.38 1.81
C PHE A 44 -3.85 7.15 1.03
N ILE A 45 -4.07 7.96 -0.01
CA ILE A 45 -5.14 7.80 -1.00
C ILE A 45 -4.50 7.87 -2.39
N GLU A 46 -4.79 6.90 -3.25
CA GLU A 46 -4.37 6.88 -4.66
C GLU A 46 -5.15 7.92 -5.47
N ILE A 47 -4.56 8.46 -6.54
CA ILE A 47 -5.22 9.43 -7.43
C ILE A 47 -6.21 8.73 -8.38
N GLY A 48 -7.27 8.15 -7.83
CA GLY A 48 -8.36 7.59 -8.60
C GLY A 48 -9.59 8.48 -8.55
N HIS A 49 -10.17 8.57 -7.36
CA HIS A 49 -11.44 9.27 -7.15
C HIS A 49 -11.50 10.07 -5.84
N PRO A 50 -10.44 10.80 -5.44
CA PRO A 50 -10.48 11.59 -4.21
C PRO A 50 -11.43 12.78 -4.35
N ILE A 51 -12.20 13.01 -3.29
CA ILE A 51 -12.92 14.25 -3.04
C ILE A 51 -12.12 15.03 -2.01
N PHE A 52 -11.80 16.27 -2.37
CA PHE A 52 -11.06 17.17 -1.51
C PHE A 52 -11.98 18.20 -0.88
N LYS A 53 -11.72 18.54 0.38
CA LYS A 53 -12.24 19.76 0.98
C LYS A 53 -11.63 20.96 0.25
N THR A 54 -12.47 21.93 -0.08
CA THR A 54 -12.08 23.09 -0.91
C THR A 54 -10.84 23.82 -0.38
N THR A 55 -10.70 23.97 0.93
CA THR A 55 -9.55 24.64 1.54
C THR A 55 -8.25 23.86 1.34
N PHE A 56 -8.31 22.53 1.50
CA PHE A 56 -7.15 21.66 1.24
C PHE A 56 -6.78 21.69 -0.24
N LEU A 57 -7.76 21.52 -1.15
CA LEU A 57 -7.52 21.53 -2.59
C LEU A 57 -6.87 22.84 -3.06
N ARG A 58 -7.39 23.99 -2.60
CA ARG A 58 -6.81 25.30 -2.95
C ARG A 58 -5.37 25.43 -2.46
N SER A 59 -5.08 24.96 -1.25
CA SER A 59 -3.72 24.96 -0.70
C SER A 59 -2.79 23.99 -1.44
N PHE A 60 -3.30 22.84 -1.88
CA PHE A 60 -2.53 21.91 -2.70
C PHE A 60 -2.23 22.52 -4.08
N LEU A 61 -3.23 23.07 -4.76
CA LEU A 61 -3.09 23.68 -6.08
C LEU A 61 -2.18 24.93 -6.10
N SER A 62 -2.01 25.64 -4.98
CA SER A 62 -1.06 26.76 -4.90
C SER A 62 0.41 26.32 -4.89
N GLU A 63 0.68 25.05 -4.61
CA GLU A 63 2.03 24.45 -4.62
C GLU A 63 2.20 23.48 -5.79
N TYR A 64 1.11 23.12 -6.48
CA TYR A 64 1.13 22.16 -7.57
C TYR A 64 1.97 22.68 -8.74
N ASP A 65 2.87 21.82 -9.21
CA ASP A 65 3.77 22.07 -10.33
C ASP A 65 3.31 21.21 -11.50
N ASP A 66 3.00 21.86 -12.62
CA ASP A 66 2.51 21.22 -13.83
C ASP A 66 3.61 20.45 -14.59
N SER A 67 4.88 20.51 -14.18
CA SER A 67 5.90 19.59 -14.68
C SER A 67 5.68 18.16 -14.19
N VAL A 68 4.93 17.97 -13.09
CA VAL A 68 4.46 16.66 -12.63
C VAL A 68 3.13 16.33 -13.33
N ILE A 69 3.17 16.30 -14.67
CA ILE A 69 2.08 15.78 -15.49
C ILE A 69 2.22 14.26 -15.59
N GLY A 70 1.21 13.55 -15.08
CA GLY A 70 1.14 12.09 -15.07
C GLY A 70 0.59 11.60 -13.73
N ASP A 71 -0.15 10.48 -13.77
CA ASP A 71 -0.83 9.94 -12.58
C ASP A 71 0.12 9.54 -11.45
N TRP A 72 1.43 9.43 -11.71
CA TRP A 72 2.36 8.87 -10.74
C TRP A 72 2.96 9.94 -9.83
N GLY A 73 2.68 9.82 -8.51
CA GLY A 73 3.32 10.61 -7.47
C GLY A 73 2.51 11.80 -6.95
N VAL A 74 1.53 12.29 -7.72
CA VAL A 74 0.59 13.32 -7.24
C VAL A 74 -0.18 12.85 -6.01
N ASP A 75 -0.53 11.56 -5.96
CA ASP A 75 -1.11 10.87 -4.81
C ASP A 75 -0.22 10.85 -3.57
N ILE A 76 1.07 10.56 -3.77
CA ILE A 76 2.08 10.65 -2.72
C ILE A 76 2.19 12.09 -2.23
N TRP A 77 2.16 13.06 -3.12
CA TRP A 77 2.29 14.48 -2.81
C TRP A 77 1.14 14.99 -1.93
N PHE A 78 -0.12 14.85 -2.36
CA PHE A 78 -1.23 15.33 -1.56
C PHE A 78 -1.38 14.53 -0.26
N SER A 79 -1.06 13.23 -0.28
CA SER A 79 -1.11 12.40 0.94
C SER A 79 -0.04 12.84 1.93
N HIS A 80 1.17 13.13 1.47
CA HIS A 80 2.25 13.65 2.30
C HIS A 80 1.91 15.02 2.87
N LYS A 81 1.40 15.94 2.04
CA LYS A 81 0.94 17.26 2.49
C LYS A 81 -0.11 17.14 3.58
N CYS A 82 -1.09 16.25 3.43
CA CYS A 82 -2.08 16.03 4.47
C CYS A 82 -1.44 15.45 5.74
N ALA A 83 -0.56 14.45 5.62
CA ALA A 83 0.12 13.85 6.76
C ALA A 83 1.00 14.84 7.57
N THR A 84 1.54 15.89 6.93
CA THR A 84 2.33 16.93 7.58
C THR A 84 1.52 18.16 8.00
N THR A 85 0.27 18.28 7.55
CA THR A 85 -0.63 19.38 7.90
C THR A 85 -1.40 19.04 9.18
N ALA A 86 -1.22 19.86 10.22
CA ALA A 86 -1.90 19.66 11.50
C ALA A 86 -3.43 19.59 11.34
N GLY A 87 -4.02 18.51 11.83
CA GLY A 87 -5.47 18.30 11.80
C GLY A 87 -6.03 17.86 10.44
N CYS A 88 -5.20 17.68 9.41
CA CYS A 88 -5.67 17.16 8.14
C CYS A 88 -6.02 15.67 8.26
N ARG A 89 -7.18 15.28 7.74
CA ARG A 89 -7.69 13.90 7.83
C ARG A 89 -7.97 13.32 6.45
N MET A 90 -7.48 12.11 6.24
CA MET A 90 -7.76 11.31 5.04
C MET A 90 -8.57 10.07 5.42
N ALA A 91 -9.60 9.77 4.64
CA ALA A 91 -10.41 8.58 4.86
C ALA A 91 -10.83 7.90 3.56
N VAL A 92 -11.15 6.61 3.71
CA VAL A 92 -11.85 5.82 2.70
C VAL A 92 -13.30 5.61 3.14
N ALA A 93 -14.25 5.77 2.23
CA ALA A 93 -15.65 5.43 2.44
C ALA A 93 -15.91 3.98 2.01
N ASP A 94 -15.99 3.06 2.98
CA ASP A 94 -16.19 1.63 2.73
C ASP A 94 -17.64 1.30 2.31
N ASN A 95 -18.58 2.23 2.52
CA ASN A 95 -19.99 2.10 2.11
C ASN A 95 -20.27 2.55 0.67
N VAL A 96 -19.28 3.12 -0.01
CA VAL A 96 -19.38 3.51 -1.42
C VAL A 96 -18.22 2.87 -2.17
N THR A 97 -18.52 1.95 -3.07
CA THR A 97 -17.52 1.29 -3.91
C THR A 97 -17.58 1.85 -5.32
N VAL A 98 -16.41 2.16 -5.88
CA VAL A 98 -16.25 2.55 -7.28
C VAL A 98 -15.31 1.58 -7.99
N SER A 99 -15.48 1.46 -9.29
CA SER A 99 -14.57 0.70 -10.14
C SER A 99 -14.20 1.56 -11.33
N ASN A 100 -12.90 1.60 -11.65
CA ASN A 100 -12.44 2.22 -12.87
C ASN A 100 -12.84 1.31 -14.05
N PRO A 101 -13.51 1.82 -15.11
CA PRO A 101 -13.79 1.01 -16.28
C PRO A 101 -12.50 0.43 -16.87
N VAL A 102 -12.50 -0.89 -17.09
CA VAL A 102 -11.32 -1.64 -17.59
C VAL A 102 -10.87 -1.12 -18.96
N LEU A 103 -11.83 -0.72 -19.80
CA LEU A 103 -11.60 -0.17 -21.14
C LEU A 103 -12.49 1.05 -21.35
N ARG A 104 -11.96 2.10 -22.00
CA ARG A 104 -12.81 3.13 -22.61
C ARG A 104 -13.52 2.57 -23.83
N GLY A 105 -14.53 3.27 -24.36
CA GLY A 105 -15.26 2.87 -25.57
C GLY A 105 -14.38 2.68 -26.83
N ASN A 106 -13.14 3.17 -26.81
CA ASN A 106 -12.13 2.98 -27.86
C ASN A 106 -11.17 1.80 -27.60
N GLY A 107 -11.41 0.98 -26.57
CA GLY A 107 -10.59 -0.18 -26.24
C GLY A 107 -9.22 0.13 -25.63
N ARG A 108 -8.93 1.38 -25.26
CA ARG A 108 -7.66 1.80 -24.64
C ARG A 108 -7.86 2.28 -23.20
N ARG A 109 -6.87 2.08 -22.33
CA ARG A 109 -6.76 2.78 -21.04
C ARG A 109 -6.10 4.14 -21.26
N GLU A 110 -6.43 5.13 -20.44
CA GLU A 110 -5.83 6.48 -20.49
C GLU A 110 -4.30 6.43 -20.35
N ILE A 111 -3.82 5.61 -19.40
CA ILE A 111 -2.40 5.33 -19.15
C ILE A 111 -1.70 4.63 -20.33
N ALA A 112 -2.45 3.96 -21.22
CA ALA A 112 -1.87 3.27 -22.37
C ALA A 112 -1.55 4.21 -23.55
N SER A 113 -1.87 5.50 -23.45
CA SER A 113 -1.78 6.46 -24.56
C SER A 113 -0.75 7.58 -24.38
N ALA A 114 -0.20 7.77 -23.19
CA ALA A 114 0.82 8.77 -22.90
C ALA A 114 2.16 8.08 -22.60
N GLU A 115 3.25 8.79 -22.88
CA GLU A 115 4.65 8.45 -22.64
C GLU A 115 4.84 7.39 -21.55
N GLY A 116 5.53 6.28 -21.86
CA GLY A 116 5.53 5.08 -21.05
C GLY A 116 5.76 5.32 -19.56
N PHE A 117 5.10 4.52 -18.71
CA PHE A 117 5.08 4.58 -17.23
C PHE A 117 6.42 4.97 -16.58
N ASP A 118 7.53 4.46 -17.10
CA ASP A 118 8.89 4.76 -16.65
C ASP A 118 9.24 6.26 -16.67
N THR A 119 8.65 7.01 -17.62
CA THR A 119 8.83 8.45 -17.75
C THR A 119 8.15 9.18 -16.60
N PHE A 120 6.90 8.82 -16.26
CA PHE A 120 6.21 9.39 -15.10
C PHE A 120 6.94 9.02 -13.80
N GLU A 121 7.44 7.78 -13.70
CA GLU A 121 8.23 7.38 -12.54
C GLU A 121 9.49 8.21 -12.36
N ARG A 122 10.27 8.35 -13.42
CA ARG A 122 11.47 9.19 -13.39
C ARG A 122 11.15 10.66 -13.07
N THR A 123 10.16 11.25 -13.73
CA THR A 123 9.75 12.65 -13.51
C THR A 123 9.38 12.89 -12.04
N TRP A 124 8.59 11.99 -11.44
CA TRP A 124 8.24 12.09 -10.03
C TRP A 124 9.46 11.94 -9.12
N LEU A 125 10.33 10.96 -9.35
CA LEU A 125 11.52 10.74 -8.52
C LEU A 125 12.44 11.97 -8.51
N GLU A 126 12.66 12.57 -9.68
CA GLU A 126 13.44 13.80 -9.83
C GLU A 126 12.77 15.00 -9.15
N TYR A 127 11.44 15.13 -9.30
CA TYR A 127 10.68 16.17 -8.61
C TYR A 127 10.74 16.00 -7.08
N ALA A 128 10.44 14.80 -6.59
CA ALA A 128 10.42 14.50 -5.17
C ALA A 128 11.79 14.75 -4.51
N ALA A 129 12.89 14.37 -5.18
CA ALA A 129 14.24 14.63 -4.70
C ALA A 129 14.55 16.14 -4.60
N ARG A 130 14.15 16.94 -5.59
CA ARG A 130 14.37 18.40 -5.59
C ARG A 130 13.58 19.14 -4.52
N HIS A 131 12.39 18.64 -4.20
CA HIS A 131 11.45 19.30 -3.29
C HIS A 131 11.40 18.68 -1.88
N GLY A 132 12.24 17.67 -1.60
CA GLY A 132 12.27 16.99 -0.31
C GLY A 132 10.99 16.19 -0.01
N LEU A 133 10.31 15.70 -1.05
CA LEU A 133 9.09 14.91 -0.93
C LEU A 133 9.40 13.41 -0.88
N PRO A 134 8.49 12.57 -0.33
CA PRO A 134 8.65 11.13 -0.39
C PRO A 134 8.63 10.60 -1.82
N ALA A 135 9.62 9.79 -2.18
CA ALA A 135 9.69 9.15 -3.49
C ALA A 135 8.65 8.02 -3.69
N ARG A 136 8.12 7.45 -2.59
CA ARG A 136 7.22 6.30 -2.59
C ARG A 136 6.04 6.52 -1.64
N PRO A 137 4.89 5.86 -1.86
CA PRO A 137 3.80 5.84 -0.90
C PRO A 137 4.26 5.34 0.48
N PRO A 138 3.61 5.77 1.57
CA PRO A 138 3.94 5.29 2.90
C PRO A 138 3.67 3.78 3.00
N ARG A 139 4.36 3.11 3.93
CA ARG A 139 4.20 1.67 4.13
C ARG A 139 2.75 1.25 4.41
N SER A 140 1.95 2.13 5.01
CA SER A 140 0.52 1.93 5.26
C SER A 140 -0.34 1.82 4.00
N ALA A 141 0.14 2.29 2.84
CA ALA A 141 -0.54 2.14 1.56
C ALA A 141 -0.59 0.67 1.10
N TYR A 142 0.44 -0.10 1.44
CA TYR A 142 0.60 -1.49 1.03
C TYR A 142 -0.02 -2.45 2.03
N TRP A 143 -0.43 -3.64 1.54
CA TRP A 143 -0.90 -4.70 2.41
C TRP A 143 0.13 -5.01 3.50
N GLN A 144 -0.32 -4.86 4.74
CA GLN A 144 0.45 -5.30 5.89
C GLN A 144 -0.09 -6.67 6.29
N PRO A 145 0.71 -7.74 6.24
CA PRO A 145 0.29 -9.02 6.78
C PRO A 145 -0.11 -8.81 8.24
N SER A 146 -1.23 -9.42 8.63
CA SER A 146 -1.64 -9.44 10.03
C SER A 146 -0.50 -9.96 10.91
N THR A 147 -0.47 -9.57 12.18
CA THR A 147 0.52 -10.06 13.14
C THR A 147 0.56 -11.59 13.17
N TRP A 148 -0.60 -12.23 13.07
CA TRP A 148 -0.75 -13.68 12.93
C TRP A 148 -0.13 -14.23 11.65
N THR A 149 -0.39 -13.61 10.50
CA THR A 149 0.21 -14.02 9.22
C THR A 149 1.73 -13.90 9.27
N ARG A 150 2.27 -12.85 9.89
CA ARG A 150 3.72 -12.70 10.09
C ARG A 150 4.28 -13.79 11.00
N ALA A 151 3.60 -14.07 12.11
CA ALA A 151 4.00 -15.13 13.04
C ALA A 151 4.02 -16.50 12.34
N PHE A 152 2.96 -16.82 11.57
CA PHE A 152 2.88 -18.06 10.80
C PHE A 152 4.00 -18.17 9.76
N LEU A 153 4.24 -17.11 8.97
CA LEU A 153 5.32 -17.09 7.98
C LEU A 153 6.70 -17.27 8.63
N ASN A 154 6.93 -16.67 9.80
CA ASN A 154 8.18 -16.83 10.54
C ASN A 154 8.36 -18.26 11.05
N VAL A 155 7.31 -18.89 11.59
CA VAL A 155 7.33 -20.29 12.03
C VAL A 155 7.58 -21.23 10.84
N PHE A 156 6.91 -20.99 9.73
CA PHE A 156 7.09 -21.79 8.50
C PHE A 156 8.52 -21.65 7.95
N ALA A 157 9.05 -20.43 7.84
CA ALA A 157 10.41 -20.18 7.39
C ALA A 157 11.46 -20.85 8.29
N ALA A 158 11.28 -20.77 9.61
CA ALA A 158 12.14 -21.45 10.57
C ALA A 158 12.09 -22.99 10.41
N GLY A 159 10.89 -23.54 10.17
CA GLY A 159 10.70 -24.96 9.88
C GLY A 159 11.39 -25.42 8.60
N CYS A 160 11.24 -24.67 7.51
CA CYS A 160 11.92 -24.92 6.24
C CYS A 160 13.45 -24.87 6.37
N LEU A 161 13.97 -23.87 7.09
CA LEU A 161 15.40 -23.75 7.33
C LEU A 161 15.94 -24.94 8.15
N ALA A 162 15.24 -25.34 9.20
CA ALA A 162 15.62 -26.50 10.01
C ALA A 162 15.62 -27.81 9.18
N TYR A 163 14.63 -27.98 8.31
CA TYR A 163 14.56 -29.13 7.40
C TYR A 163 15.70 -29.15 6.39
N LEU A 164 16.00 -28.01 5.76
CA LEU A 164 17.14 -27.85 4.85
C LEU A 164 18.47 -28.12 5.55
N CYS A 165 18.69 -27.58 6.75
CA CYS A 165 19.89 -27.85 7.54
C CYS A 165 20.04 -29.34 7.87
N LYS A 166 18.95 -30.01 8.25
CA LYS A 166 18.95 -31.45 8.50
C LYS A 166 19.28 -32.24 7.23
N TYR A 167 18.71 -31.86 6.09
CA TYR A 167 18.97 -32.51 4.80
C TYR A 167 20.44 -32.34 4.37
N ILE A 168 20.97 -31.12 4.41
CA ILE A 168 22.38 -30.82 4.11
C ILE A 168 23.30 -31.60 5.04
N TYR A 169 23.01 -31.63 6.35
CA TYR A 169 23.80 -32.40 7.31
C TYR A 169 23.84 -33.90 6.95
N ILE A 170 22.68 -34.50 6.65
CA ILE A 170 22.60 -35.91 6.24
C ILE A 170 23.44 -36.17 4.99
N GLU A 171 23.32 -35.31 3.98
CA GLU A 171 24.07 -35.48 2.72
C GLU A 171 25.58 -35.28 2.91
N VAL A 172 26.00 -34.33 3.74
CA VAL A 172 27.43 -34.14 4.07
C VAL A 172 27.99 -35.33 4.85
N VAL A 173 27.25 -35.83 5.85
CA VAL A 173 27.65 -37.01 6.65
C VAL A 173 27.78 -38.25 5.78
N LYS A 174 26.81 -38.49 4.89
CA LYS A 174 26.85 -39.60 3.90
C LYS A 174 28.06 -39.47 2.99
N LYS A 175 28.30 -38.30 2.39
CA LYS A 175 29.44 -38.09 1.47
C LYS A 175 30.79 -38.25 2.15
N ARG A 176 30.90 -37.94 3.45
CA ARG A 176 32.13 -38.08 4.23
C ARG A 176 32.32 -39.47 4.85
N GLY A 177 31.42 -40.43 4.60
CA GLY A 177 31.54 -41.78 5.15
C GLY A 177 31.44 -41.86 6.68
N LEU A 178 30.87 -40.84 7.32
CA LEU A 178 30.75 -40.74 8.78
C LEU A 178 29.52 -41.51 9.28
N THR A 179 29.45 -42.82 9.04
CA THR A 179 28.27 -43.65 9.37
C THR A 179 28.20 -44.11 10.83
N ASN A 180 29.16 -43.76 11.68
CA ASN A 180 29.31 -44.31 13.04
C ASN A 180 29.18 -43.29 14.19
N ILE A 181 28.34 -42.26 14.06
CA ILE A 181 28.02 -41.39 15.20
C ILE A 181 26.89 -42.04 16.01
N ARG A 182 27.24 -42.84 17.03
CA ARG A 182 26.26 -43.34 18.01
C ARG A 182 25.71 -42.16 18.81
N PRO A 183 24.38 -42.01 18.96
CA PRO A 183 23.82 -40.94 19.78
C PRO A 183 24.29 -41.11 21.22
N HIS A 184 24.89 -40.07 21.78
CA HIS A 184 25.35 -40.05 23.17
C HIS A 184 24.13 -40.26 24.07
N LYS A 185 24.04 -41.41 24.76
CA LYS A 185 22.96 -41.67 25.73
C LYS A 185 23.03 -40.60 26.81
N LYS A 186 22.03 -39.72 26.89
CA LYS A 186 21.85 -38.79 28.01
C LYS A 186 21.83 -39.62 29.30
N HIS A 187 22.82 -39.41 30.17
CA HIS A 187 22.76 -39.90 31.53
C HIS A 187 21.76 -39.03 32.29
N ASN A 188 20.62 -39.60 32.65
CA ASN A 188 19.72 -39.00 33.62
C ASN A 188 20.41 -39.09 34.99
N ARG A 189 20.74 -37.93 35.58
CA ARG A 189 21.00 -37.77 37.01
C ARG A 189 19.85 -36.99 37.61
#